data_AF-A0A4Y2DC75-F1
#
_entry.id   AF-A0A4Y2DC75-F1
#
_cell.length_a   1.000
_cell.length_b   1.000
_cell.length_c   1.000
_cell.angle_alpha   90.00
_cell.angle_beta   90.00
_cell.angle_gamma   90.00
#
_symmetry.space_group_name_H-M   'P 1'
#
loop_
_entity.id
_entity.type
_entity.pdbx_description
1 polymer ?
#
loop_
_entity_poly.entity_id
_entity_poly.type
_entity_poly.pdbx_seq_one_letter_code
_entity_poly.pdbx_strand_id
1 'polypeptide(L)'
;MEFTQFFSKEGNLVFCNDVQGLNKCFDIEYDPSEWRLFIYSSKTSLKEVLLYIGNSFASLPLGHVHLEENYNDLSMILEKINYKEYRQMVCGDFKMLTMLLGQQAGCTKYPCFICLWDSRARDLHWTKTD
;
A
#
# COMPACT_ATOMS: atom_id res chain seq x y z
N MET A 1 -20.00 14.20 4.36
CA MET A 1 -19.45 15.08 5.40
C MET A 1 -19.24 14.35 6.73
N GLU A 2 -19.86 13.19 6.95
CA GLU A 2 -19.80 12.45 8.22
C GLU A 2 -18.42 11.84 8.54
N PHE A 3 -17.69 11.35 7.52
CA PHE A 3 -16.39 10.71 7.73
C PHE A 3 -15.18 11.63 7.52
N THR A 4 -15.38 12.87 7.06
CA THR A 4 -14.25 13.77 6.73
C THR A 4 -13.40 14.14 7.94
N GLN A 5 -13.95 14.03 9.16
CA GLN A 5 -13.20 14.25 10.39
C GLN A 5 -12.04 13.26 10.60
N PHE A 6 -12.17 12.04 10.05
CA PHE A 6 -11.14 10.99 10.14
C PHE A 6 -10.05 11.14 9.08
N PHE A 7 -10.14 12.12 8.19
CA PHE A 7 -9.18 12.31 7.10
C PHE A 7 -8.55 13.69 7.15
N SER A 8 -7.24 13.72 6.96
CA SER A 8 -6.45 14.93 6.78
C SER A 8 -5.96 15.02 5.34
N LYS A 9 -5.74 16.24 4.85
CA LYS A 9 -5.17 16.51 3.53
C LYS A 9 -3.91 17.36 3.66
N GLU A 10 -2.82 16.91 3.07
CA GLU A 10 -1.56 17.63 2.95
C GLU A 10 -1.13 17.64 1.48
N GLY A 11 -1.21 18.80 0.82
CA GLY A 11 -0.96 18.90 -0.61
C GLY A 11 -1.89 17.98 -1.42
N ASN A 12 -1.32 17.01 -2.14
CA ASN A 12 -2.05 16.01 -2.94
C ASN A 12 -2.32 14.69 -2.19
N LEU A 13 -1.84 14.57 -0.96
CA LEU A 13 -2.05 13.40 -0.09
C LEU A 13 -3.30 13.63 0.76
N VAL A 14 -4.18 12.63 0.77
CA VAL A 14 -5.26 12.47 1.74
C VAL A 14 -4.97 11.20 2.53
N PHE A 15 -5.06 11.25 3.85
CA PHE A 15 -4.78 10.10 4.72
C PHE A 15 -5.74 10.06 5.91
N CYS A 16 -6.00 8.87 6.42
CA CYS A 16 -6.77 8.63 7.63
C CYS A 16 -5.92 9.01 8.84
N ASN A 17 -6.39 9.96 9.64
CA ASN A 17 -5.71 10.48 10.82
C ASN A 17 -6.14 9.76 12.12
N ASP A 18 -7.26 9.02 12.09
CA ASP A 18 -7.79 8.26 13.22
C ASP A 18 -8.49 6.98 12.72
N VAL A 19 -7.68 5.94 12.53
CA VAL A 19 -8.14 4.61 12.06
C VAL A 19 -9.04 3.95 13.10
N GLN A 20 -8.75 4.12 14.38
CA GLN A 20 -9.54 3.53 15.45
C GLN A 20 -10.92 4.16 15.54
N GLY A 21 -11.00 5.50 15.49
CA GLY A 21 -12.26 6.24 15.44
C GLY A 21 -13.09 5.88 14.21
N LEU A 22 -12.45 5.75 13.03
CA LEU A 22 -13.12 5.34 11.81
C LEU A 22 -13.76 3.94 11.96
N ASN A 23 -13.05 2.97 12.54
CA ASN A 23 -13.60 1.63 12.78
C ASN A 23 -14.73 1.63 13.81
N LYS A 24 -14.59 2.44 14.88
CA LYS A 24 -15.64 2.58 15.91
C LYS A 24 -16.94 3.15 15.34
N CYS A 25 -16.91 3.98 14.32
CA CYS A 25 -18.13 4.44 13.63
C CYS A 25 -18.92 3.32 12.95
N PHE A 26 -18.29 2.16 12.71
CA PHE A 26 -18.95 0.98 12.16
C PHE A 26 -19.21 -0.09 13.24
N ASP A 27 -19.08 0.27 14.52
CA ASP A 27 -19.18 -0.65 15.66
C ASP A 27 -18.17 -1.81 15.58
N ILE A 28 -17.02 -1.57 14.96
CA ILE A 28 -15.93 -2.55 14.83
C ILE A 28 -14.85 -2.22 15.87
N GLU A 29 -14.52 -3.20 16.72
CA GLU A 29 -13.33 -3.14 17.56
C GLU A 29 -12.08 -3.35 16.69
N TYR A 30 -11.20 -2.37 16.67
CA TYR A 30 -10.04 -2.37 15.79
C TYR A 30 -8.88 -3.17 16.38
N ASP A 31 -8.65 -4.36 15.82
CA ASP A 31 -7.44 -5.17 16.05
C ASP A 31 -6.58 -5.19 14.79
N PRO A 32 -5.39 -4.54 14.77
CA PRO A 32 -4.51 -4.55 13.60
C PRO A 32 -4.19 -5.95 13.05
N SER A 33 -4.13 -6.99 13.88
CA SER A 33 -3.78 -8.34 13.43
C SER A 33 -4.83 -8.98 12.52
N GLU A 34 -6.07 -8.48 12.58
CA GLU A 34 -7.21 -8.95 11.78
C GLU A 34 -7.35 -8.22 10.44
N TRP A 35 -6.48 -7.24 10.17
CA TRP A 35 -6.51 -6.42 8.96
C TRP A 35 -5.22 -6.53 8.16
N ARG A 36 -5.34 -6.42 6.83
CA ARG A 36 -4.23 -6.31 5.90
C ARG A 36 -4.23 -4.93 5.27
N LEU A 37 -3.06 -4.32 5.17
CA LEU A 37 -2.88 -3.09 4.42
C LEU A 37 -2.75 -3.44 2.94
N PHE A 38 -3.69 -2.97 2.11
CA PHE A 38 -3.65 -3.13 0.66
C PHE A 38 -3.20 -1.84 -0.01
N ILE A 39 -2.11 -1.90 -0.76
CA ILE A 39 -1.52 -0.78 -1.48
C ILE A 39 -1.61 -1.04 -2.97
N TYR A 40 -2.20 -0.10 -3.72
CA TYR A 40 -2.26 -0.22 -5.17
C TYR A 40 -2.03 1.11 -5.88
N SER A 41 -1.39 1.02 -7.03
CA SER A 41 -1.29 2.09 -8.01
C SER A 41 -2.42 2.06 -9.03
N SER A 42 -2.81 3.25 -9.46
CA SER A 42 -3.41 3.49 -10.76
C SER A 42 -2.49 4.41 -11.56
N LYS A 43 -2.81 4.64 -12.84
CA LYS A 43 -2.06 5.57 -13.71
C LYS A 43 -1.83 6.97 -13.14
N THR A 44 -2.66 7.41 -12.19
CA THR A 44 -2.66 8.80 -11.68
C THR A 44 -2.74 8.87 -10.16
N SER A 45 -2.69 7.74 -9.46
CA SER A 45 -2.87 7.75 -8.01
C SER A 45 -2.29 6.53 -7.32
N LEU A 46 -1.76 6.74 -6.12
CA LEU A 46 -1.52 5.69 -5.14
C LEU A 46 -2.68 5.65 -4.16
N LYS A 47 -3.13 4.45 -3.79
CA LYS A 47 -4.25 4.25 -2.87
C LYS A 47 -3.93 3.16 -1.85
N GLU A 48 -4.32 3.44 -0.61
CA GLU A 48 -4.17 2.52 0.51
C GLU A 48 -5.51 2.24 1.16
N VAL A 49 -5.76 0.97 1.44
CA VAL A 49 -7.05 0.48 1.94
C VAL A 49 -6.80 -0.66 2.93
N LEU A 50 -7.53 -0.69 4.05
CA LEU A 50 -7.56 -1.85 4.94
C LEU A 50 -8.55 -2.89 4.45
N LEU A 51 -8.10 -4.14 4.44
CA LEU A 51 -8.89 -5.32 4.12
C LEU A 51 -8.96 -6.23 5.33
N TYR A 52 -10.17 -6.55 5.78
CA TYR A 52 -10.35 -7.50 6.87
C TYR A 52 -10.01 -8.92 6.39
N ILE A 53 -9.26 -9.70 7.17
CA ILE A 53 -8.75 -11.01 6.76
C ILE A 53 -9.87 -11.97 6.35
N GLY A 54 -10.99 -11.95 7.07
CA GLY A 54 -12.18 -12.77 6.80
C GLY A 54 -13.12 -12.22 5.71
N ASN A 55 -12.83 -11.05 5.12
CA ASN A 55 -13.68 -10.35 4.14
C ASN A 55 -15.14 -10.13 4.61
N SER A 56 -15.40 -10.15 5.92
CA SER A 56 -16.72 -9.93 6.51
C SER A 56 -17.10 -8.44 6.54
N PHE A 57 -16.13 -7.55 6.41
CA PHE A 57 -16.32 -6.11 6.41
C PHE A 57 -15.95 -5.49 5.07
N ALA A 58 -16.55 -4.34 4.77
CA ALA A 58 -16.15 -3.52 3.65
C ALA A 58 -14.72 -3.02 3.82
N SER A 59 -14.03 -2.81 2.71
CA SER A 59 -12.68 -2.27 2.71
C SER A 59 -12.68 -0.81 3.18
N LEU A 60 -11.78 -0.45 4.10
CA LEU A 60 -11.71 0.90 4.67
C LEU A 60 -10.59 1.72 4.01
N PRO A 61 -10.87 2.85 3.36
CA PRO A 61 -9.82 3.67 2.76
C PRO A 61 -8.94 4.29 3.84
N LEU A 62 -7.63 4.18 3.69
CA LEU A 62 -6.64 4.82 4.56
C LEU A 62 -5.93 5.99 3.90
N GLY A 63 -5.75 5.97 2.58
CA GLY A 63 -5.09 7.08 1.95
C GLY A 63 -5.14 7.08 0.45
N HIS A 64 -4.87 8.24 -0.11
CA HIS A 64 -4.88 8.53 -1.53
C HIS A 64 -3.89 9.65 -1.84
N VAL A 65 -2.96 9.39 -2.77
CA VAL A 65 -2.05 10.41 -3.34
C VAL A 65 -2.35 10.54 -4.81
N HIS A 66 -2.55 11.78 -5.29
CA HIS A 66 -2.73 12.07 -6.71
C HIS A 66 -1.41 12.54 -7.35
N LEU A 67 -0.45 11.64 -7.58
CA LEU A 67 0.85 11.91 -8.22
C LEU A 67 1.43 10.65 -8.89
N GLU A 68 2.51 10.83 -9.66
CA GLU A 68 3.29 9.75 -10.27
C GLU A 68 3.94 8.86 -9.22
N GLU A 69 3.79 7.55 -9.39
CA GLU A 69 4.28 6.53 -8.47
C GLU A 69 5.80 6.65 -8.23
N ASN A 70 6.19 7.11 -7.05
CA ASN A 70 7.58 7.18 -6.63
C ASN A 70 7.75 6.69 -5.18
N TYR A 71 8.99 6.41 -4.81
CA TYR A 71 9.35 5.89 -3.47
C TYR A 71 9.04 6.89 -2.34
N ASN A 72 9.15 8.19 -2.60
CA ASN A 72 8.91 9.21 -1.58
C ASN A 72 7.43 9.27 -1.21
N ASP A 73 6.54 9.17 -2.19
CA ASP A 73 5.10 9.19 -1.97
C ASP A 73 4.65 7.96 -1.17
N LEU A 74 5.20 6.78 -1.48
CA LEU A 74 4.97 5.54 -0.74
C LEU A 74 5.48 5.64 0.70
N SER A 75 6.68 6.20 0.91
CA SER A 75 7.21 6.41 2.27
C SER A 75 6.35 7.37 3.07
N MET A 76 5.94 8.48 2.44
CA MET A 76 5.14 9.52 3.07
C MET A 76 3.78 8.98 3.51
N ILE A 77 3.07 8.22 2.67
CA ILE A 77 1.76 7.68 3.03
C ILE A 77 1.85 6.67 4.18
N LEU A 78 2.83 5.76 4.14
CA LEU A 78 3.07 4.76 5.21
C LEU A 78 3.39 5.39 6.55
N GLU A 79 4.12 6.51 6.55
CA GLU A 79 4.36 7.29 7.77
C GLU A 79 3.08 7.94 8.30
N LYS A 80 2.27 8.52 7.42
CA LYS A 80 1.02 9.21 7.81
C LYS A 80 -0.06 8.27 8.33
N ILE A 81 -0.15 7.04 7.81
CA ILE A 81 -1.05 6.01 8.33
C ILE A 81 -0.47 5.25 9.54
N ASN A 82 0.69 5.68 10.04
CA ASN A 82 1.37 5.12 11.21
C ASN A 82 1.60 3.60 11.11
N TYR A 83 2.05 3.14 9.93
CA TYR A 83 2.27 1.71 9.66
C TYR A 83 3.23 1.04 10.67
N LYS A 84 4.22 1.80 11.20
CA LYS A 84 5.21 1.29 12.17
C LYS A 84 4.58 0.80 13.48
N GLU A 85 3.45 1.38 13.88
CA GLU A 85 2.72 1.01 15.08
C GLU A 85 1.84 -0.21 14.83
N TYR A 86 1.04 -0.19 13.76
CA TYR A 86 0.07 -1.26 13.48
C TYR A 86 0.70 -2.55 12.94
N ARG A 87 1.79 -2.44 12.16
CA ARG A 87 2.54 -3.57 11.56
C ARG A 87 1.66 -4.64 10.90
N GLN A 88 0.59 -4.18 10.25
CA GLN A 88 -0.31 -5.03 9.49
C GLN A 88 0.41 -5.77 8.36
N MET A 89 -0.13 -6.90 7.95
CA MET A 89 0.37 -7.58 6.76
C MET A 89 0.12 -6.70 5.54
N VAL A 90 1.18 -6.40 4.77
CA VAL A 90 1.06 -5.65 3.52
C VAL A 90 0.72 -6.59 2.37
N CYS A 91 -0.28 -6.21 1.60
CA CYS A 91 -0.69 -6.79 0.34
C CYS A 91 -0.73 -5.67 -0.70
N GLY A 92 -0.63 -6.00 -1.98
CA GLY A 92 -0.70 -4.97 -2.99
C GLY A 92 -0.61 -5.50 -4.39
N ASP A 93 -0.72 -4.59 -5.36
CA ASP A 93 -0.34 -4.94 -6.71
C ASP A 93 1.16 -5.31 -6.75
N PHE A 94 1.51 -6.12 -7.74
CA PHE A 94 2.84 -6.69 -7.79
C PHE A 94 3.93 -5.60 -7.91
N LYS A 95 3.62 -4.49 -8.60
CA LYS A 95 4.51 -3.34 -8.75
C LYS A 95 4.80 -2.68 -7.41
N MET A 96 3.78 -2.46 -6.58
CA MET A 96 3.90 -1.89 -5.24
C MET A 96 4.70 -2.77 -4.30
N LEU A 97 4.47 -4.08 -4.32
CA LEU A 97 5.26 -5.03 -3.54
C LEU A 97 6.73 -5.01 -3.97
N THR A 98 7.03 -4.92 -5.27
CA THR A 98 8.42 -4.79 -5.74
C THR A 98 9.07 -3.48 -5.30
N MET A 99 8.33 -2.36 -5.33
CA MET A 99 8.81 -1.07 -4.84
C MET A 99 9.09 -1.11 -3.34
N LEU A 100 8.18 -1.65 -2.53
CA LEU A 100 8.37 -1.80 -1.09
C LEU A 100 9.60 -2.64 -0.73
N LEU A 101 9.89 -3.67 -1.52
CA LEU A 101 11.04 -4.55 -1.33
C LEU A 101 12.35 -3.96 -1.90
N GLY A 102 12.33 -2.76 -2.48
CA GLY A 102 13.49 -2.14 -3.13
C GLY A 102 13.96 -2.89 -4.38
N GLN A 103 13.08 -3.67 -5.01
CA GLN A 103 13.38 -4.39 -6.24
C GLN A 103 13.29 -3.41 -7.41
N GLN A 104 14.42 -3.28 -8.12
CA GLN A 104 14.78 -2.18 -9.03
C GLN A 104 13.75 -1.83 -10.12
N ALA A 105 13.66 -0.54 -10.45
CA ALA A 105 12.73 0.08 -11.42
C ALA A 105 12.96 -0.28 -12.91
N GLY A 106 13.93 -1.15 -13.23
CA GLY A 106 14.40 -1.38 -14.60
C GLY A 106 13.79 -2.60 -15.31
N CYS A 107 13.03 -3.47 -14.63
CA CYS A 107 12.29 -4.53 -15.31
C CYS A 107 11.09 -5.03 -14.49
N THR A 108 9.95 -4.36 -14.60
CA THR A 108 8.68 -4.82 -13.99
C THR A 108 8.17 -6.15 -14.54
N LYS A 109 8.67 -6.58 -15.71
CA LYS A 109 8.33 -7.87 -16.32
C LYS A 109 9.02 -9.06 -15.64
N TYR A 110 10.16 -8.82 -14.99
CA TYR A 110 11.03 -9.85 -14.40
C TYR A 110 11.59 -9.40 -13.04
N PRO A 111 10.73 -9.19 -12.04
CA PRO A 111 11.15 -8.93 -10.67
C PRO A 111 12.13 -10.01 -10.19
N CYS A 112 13.25 -9.59 -9.59
CA CYS A 112 14.32 -10.50 -9.16
C CYS A 112 13.83 -11.67 -8.30
N PHE A 113 12.80 -11.45 -7.46
CA PHE A 113 12.15 -12.50 -6.68
C PHE A 113 11.48 -13.60 -7.54
N ILE A 114 10.70 -13.25 -8.59
CA ILE A 114 10.10 -14.25 -9.48
C ILE A 114 11.17 -14.88 -10.38
N CYS A 115 12.24 -14.15 -10.67
CA CYS A 115 13.36 -14.69 -11.45
C CYS A 115 14.06 -15.86 -10.78
N LEU A 116 14.20 -15.82 -9.46
CA LEU A 116 14.71 -16.94 -8.67
C LEU A 116 13.73 -18.13 -8.66
N TRP A 117 12.43 -17.86 -8.73
CA TRP A 117 11.38 -18.88 -8.67
C TRP A 117 11.26 -19.67 -9.97
N ASP A 118 11.03 -19.01 -11.12
CA ASP A 118 10.72 -19.71 -12.39
C ASP A 118 11.02 -18.91 -13.67
N SER A 119 11.87 -17.87 -13.61
CA SER A 119 12.29 -17.22 -14.85
C SER A 119 13.22 -18.10 -15.64
N ARG A 120 12.88 -18.32 -16.92
CA ARG A 120 13.75 -18.95 -17.93
C ARG A 120 14.95 -18.07 -18.34
N ALA A 121 15.10 -16.87 -17.76
CA ALA A 121 16.11 -15.88 -18.11
C ALA A 121 16.95 -15.45 -16.90
N ARG A 122 17.40 -16.40 -16.07
CA ARG A 122 18.28 -16.15 -14.91
C ARG A 122 19.61 -15.49 -15.32
N ASP A 123 20.06 -15.73 -16.54
CA ASP A 123 21.35 -15.27 -17.05
C ASP A 123 21.35 -13.78 -17.44
N LEU A 124 20.16 -13.19 -17.61
CA LEU A 124 19.95 -11.76 -17.88
C LEU A 124 19.74 -10.94 -16.61
N HIS A 125 19.88 -11.57 -15.45
CA HIS A 125 19.66 -10.98 -14.14
C HIS A 125 20.75 -9.94 -13.83
N TRP A 126 20.34 -8.74 -13.41
CA TRP A 126 21.18 -7.55 -13.15
C TRP A 126 21.98 -6.97 -14.33
N THR A 127 22.06 -7.67 -15.47
CA THR A 127 22.85 -7.25 -16.63
C THR A 127 22.01 -6.49 -17.66
N LYS A 128 20.70 -6.73 -17.69
CA LYS A 128 19.79 -6.07 -18.62
C LYS A 128 19.10 -4.88 -17.94
N THR A 129 19.44 -3.70 -18.41
CA THR A 129 18.68 -2.46 -18.21
C THR A 129 17.86 -2.23 -19.48
N ASP A 130 16.64 -1.71 -19.35
CA ASP A 130 15.82 -1.31 -20.51
C ASP A 130 16.53 -0.22 -21.35
#